data_AF-A0A243W7T9-F1
#
_entry.id   AF-A0A243W7T9-F1
#
_cell.length_a   1.000
_cell.length_b   1.000
_cell.length_c   1.000
_cell.angle_alpha   90.00
_cell.angle_beta   90.00
_cell.angle_gamma   90.00
#
_symmetry.space_group_name_H-M   'P 1'
#
loop_
_entity.id
_entity.type
_entity.pdbx_description
1 polymer ?
#
loop_
_entity_poly.entity_id
_entity_poly.type
_entity_poly.pdbx_seq_one_letter_code
_entity_poly.pdbx_strand_id
1 'polypeptide(L)' 'MRKRLGQWKRNAACQALYDRLVAKGKNGKVALIAVCNKLLKQAFAIVKSGVPYQANFTSKFALNP' A
#
# COMPACT_ATOMS: atom_id res chain seq x y z
N MET A 1 20.95 16.27 -20.60
CA MET A 1 19.60 16.51 -20.04
C MET A 1 19.38 15.56 -18.87
N ARG A 2 19.44 16.06 -17.63
CA ARG A 2 19.44 15.27 -16.39
C ARG A 2 18.22 15.68 -15.56
N LYS A 3 17.52 14.69 -15.00
CA LYS A 3 16.46 14.78 -13.95
C LYS A 3 15.03 15.18 -14.38
N ARG A 4 14.26 14.18 -14.83
CA ARG A 4 12.85 14.02 -14.43
C ARG A 4 12.62 12.56 -14.00
N LEU A 5 13.35 12.11 -12.98
CA LEU A 5 12.91 10.92 -12.26
C LEU A 5 11.73 11.37 -11.41
N GLY A 6 10.53 11.01 -11.88
CA GLY A 6 9.27 11.36 -11.25
C GLY A 6 9.29 11.03 -9.77
N GLN A 7 8.71 11.92 -8.97
CA GLN A 7 8.52 11.74 -7.54
C GLN A 7 7.73 10.44 -7.31
N TRP A 8 8.44 9.34 -7.03
CA TRP A 8 7.83 8.07 -6.66
C TRP A 8 7.06 8.31 -5.36
N LYS A 9 5.74 8.47 -5.48
CA LYS A 9 4.88 8.76 -4.34
C LYS A 9 4.87 7.52 -3.45
N ARG A 10 5.71 7.52 -2.40
CA ARG A 10 5.78 6.42 -1.44
C ARG A 10 4.44 6.33 -0.72
N ASN A 11 3.77 5.18 -0.81
CA ASN A 11 2.57 4.93 -0.01
C ASN A 11 3.01 4.79 1.46
N ALA A 12 2.75 5.81 2.27
CA ALA A 12 3.09 5.83 3.70
C ALA A 12 2.48 4.63 4.45
N ALA A 13 1.30 4.16 4.03
CA ALA A 13 0.66 2.98 4.63
C ALA A 13 1.38 1.66 4.30
N CYS A 14 2.11 1.59 3.17
CA CYS A 14 2.94 0.43 2.83
C CYS A 14 4.26 0.45 3.61
N GLN A 15 4.86 1.64 3.81
CA GLN A 15 6.04 1.79 4.66
C GLN A 15 5.72 1.39 6.11
N ALA A 16 4.68 1.97 6.68
CA ALA A 16 4.23 1.64 8.05
C ALA A 16 3.89 0.15 8.21
N LEU A 17 3.35 -0.51 7.18
CA LEU A 17 3.11 -1.95 7.21
C LEU A 17 4.42 -2.74 7.27
N TYR A 18 5.40 -2.38 6.45
CA TYR A 18 6.71 -3.03 6.46
C TYR A 18 7.38 -2.89 7.83
N ASP A 19 7.44 -1.66 8.34
CA ASP A 19 8.08 -1.35 9.63
C ASP A 19 7.40 -2.11 10.77
N ARG A 20 6.06 -2.18 10.77
CA ARG A 20 5.30 -2.98 11.75
C ARG A 20 5.61 -4.48 11.67
N LEU A 21 5.78 -5.03 10.48
CA LEU A 21 6.06 -6.45 10.31
C LEU A 21 7.49 -6.79 10.76
N VAL A 22 8.45 -5.93 10.45
CA VAL A 22 9.84 -6.06 10.89
C VAL A 22 9.96 -5.88 12.41
N ALA A 23 9.28 -4.88 12.98
CA ALA A 23 9.24 -4.67 14.44
C ALA A 23 8.63 -5.86 15.20
N LYS A 24 7.77 -6.64 14.55
CA LYS A 24 7.23 -7.91 15.09
C LYS A 24 8.18 -9.11 14.92
N GLY A 25 9.41 -8.89 14.47
CA GLY A 25 10.43 -9.94 14.29
C GLY A 25 10.26 -10.78 13.02
N LYS A 26 9.46 -10.35 12.04
CA LYS A 26 9.34 -11.08 10.77
C LYS A 26 10.52 -10.76 9.84
N ASN A 27 10.98 -11.77 9.11
CA ASN A 27 12.01 -11.62 8.09
C ASN A 27 11.61 -10.57 7.04
N GLY A 28 12.57 -9.70 6.67
CA GLY A 28 12.34 -8.59 5.74
C GLY A 28 11.76 -9.02 4.38
N LYS A 29 12.10 -10.22 3.89
CA LYS A 29 11.52 -10.78 2.64
C LYS A 29 10.01 -11.03 2.78
N VAL A 30 9.57 -11.58 3.91
CA VAL A 30 8.16 -11.84 4.18
C VAL A 30 7.39 -10.53 4.35
N ALA A 31 8.00 -9.55 5.04
CA ALA A 31 7.44 -8.21 5.15
C ALA A 31 7.27 -7.54 3.78
N LEU A 32 8.24 -7.70 2.88
CA LEU A 32 8.17 -7.17 1.52
C LEU A 32 7.09 -7.85 0.68
N ILE A 33 6.99 -9.18 0.72
CA ILE A 33 5.92 -9.93 0.03
C ILE A 33 4.54 -9.48 0.52
N ALA A 34 4.37 -9.23 1.83
CA ALA A 34 3.11 -8.72 2.37
C ALA A 34 2.76 -7.33 1.82
N VAL A 35 3.75 -6.44 1.67
CA VAL A 35 3.56 -5.13 1.02
C VAL A 35 3.20 -5.27 -0.45
N CYS A 36 3.87 -6.15 -1.20
CA CYS A 36 3.55 -6.44 -2.60
C CYS A 36 2.11 -6.94 -2.76
N ASN A 37 1.69 -7.89 -1.92
CA ASN A 37 0.33 -8.41 -1.93
C ASN A 37 -0.71 -7.33 -1.62
N LYS A 38 -0.39 -6.36 -0.75
CA LYS A 38 -1.27 -5.21 -0.49
C LYS A 38 -1.40 -4.30 -1.72
N LEU A 39 -0.30 -4.00 -2.40
CA LEU A 39 -0.30 -3.16 -3.62
C LEU A 39 -1.08 -3.82 -4.76
N LEU A 40 -0.91 -5.14 -4.97
CA LEU A 40 -1.67 -5.88 -5.98
C LEU A 40 -3.17 -5.79 -5.72
N LYS A 41 -3.62 -6.02 -4.48
CA LYS A 41 -5.04 -5.88 -4.12
C LYS A 41 -5.57 -4.47 -4.35
N GLN A 42 -4.76 -3.44 -4.08
CA GLN A 42 -5.12 -2.06 -4.37
C GLN A 42 -5.26 -1.81 -5.87
N ALA A 43 -4.33 -2.31 -6.69
CA ALA A 43 -4.42 -2.20 -8.14
C ALA A 43 -5.69 -2.86 -8.69
N PHE A 44 -6.00 -4.08 -8.26
CA PHE A 44 -7.24 -4.75 -8.65
C PHE A 44 -8.50 -4.01 -8.18
N ALA A 45 -8.49 -3.44 -6.98
CA ALA A 45 -9.61 -2.66 -6.47
C ALA A 45 -9.85 -1.38 -7.28
N ILE A 46 -8.78 -0.68 -7.70
CA ILE A 46 -8.86 0.51 -8.56
C ILE A 46 -9.45 0.13 -9.92
N VAL A 47 -8.94 -0.93 -10.54
CA VAL A 47 -9.44 -1.41 -11.84
C VAL A 47 -10.91 -1.81 -11.74
N LYS A 48 -11.32 -2.49 -10.66
CA LYS A 48 -12.70 -2.94 -10.48
C LYS A 48 -13.67 -1.79 -10.15
N SER A 49 -13.25 -0.80 -9.37
CA SER A 49 -14.11 0.30 -8.92
C SER A 49 -14.13 1.49 -9.88
N GLY A 50 -13.11 1.62 -10.74
CA GLY A 50 -12.89 2.81 -11.56
C GLY A 50 -12.49 4.05 -10.76
N VAL A 51 -12.31 3.94 -9.44
CA VAL A 51 -11.97 5.07 -8.57
C VAL A 51 -10.44 5.15 -8.43
N PRO A 52 -9.83 6.33 -8.69
CA PRO A 52 -8.40 6.53 -8.50
C PRO A 52 -7.95 6.24 -7.07
N TYR A 53 -6.67 5.85 -6.90
CA TYR A 53 -6.09 5.64 -5.58
C TYR A 53 -6.19 6.88 -4.70
N GLN A 54 -6.77 6.73 -3.51
CA GLN A 54 -6.83 7.75 -2.47
C GLN A 54 -6.11 7.24 -1.22
N ALA A 55 -5.15 8.00 -0.71
CA ALA A 55 -4.36 7.61 0.46
C ALA A 55 -5.21 7.45 1.73
N ASN A 56 -6.27 8.25 1.86
CA ASN A 56 -7.19 8.26 2.99
C ASN A 56 -8.50 7.50 2.70
N PHE A 57 -8.47 6.53 1.79
CA PHE A 57 -9.67 5.76 1.44
C PHE A 57 -10.09 4.86 2.61
N THR A 58 -11.25 5.14 3.20
CA THR A 58 -11.90 4.29 4.20
C THR A 58 -12.97 3.44 3.52
N SER A 59 -12.91 2.11 3.66
CA SER A 59 -13.95 1.25 3.11
C SER A 59 -15.28 1.51 3.82
N LYS A 60 -16.36 1.62 3.05
CA LYS A 60 -17.74 1.78 3.57
C LYS A 60 -18.23 0.58 4.41
N PHE A 61 -17.46 -0.50 4.48
CA PHE A 61 -17.81 -1.74 5.18
C PHE A 61 -17.38 -1.77 6.66
N ALA A 62 -16.70 -0.74 7.16
CA ALA A 62 -16.29 -0.65 8.56
C ALA A 62 -17.34 0.01 9.48
N LEU A 63 -18.52 0.34 8.97
CA LEU A 63 -19.65 0.82 9.77
C LEU A 63 -20.75 -0.25 9.75
N ASN A 64 -20.65 -1.21 10.68
CA ASN A 64 -21.81 -1.82 11.31
C ASN A 64 -21.52 -1.82 12.82
N PRO A 65 -22.40 -1.25 13.66
CA PRO A 65 -22.21 -1.18 15.11
C PRO A 65 -22.12 -2.57 15.76
#